data_AF-A0AAV2USQ2-F1
#
_entry.id   AF-A0AAV2USQ2-F1
#
_cell.length_a   1.000
_cell.length_b   1.000
_cell.length_c   1.000
_cell.angle_alpha   90.00
_cell.angle_beta   90.00
_cell.angle_gamma   90.00
#
_symmetry.space_group_name_H-M   'P 1'
#
loop_
_entity.id
_entity.type
_entity.pdbx_description
1 polymer ?
#
loop_
_entity_poly.entity_id
_entity_poly.type
_entity_poly.pdbx_seq_one_letter_code
_entity_poly.pdbx_strand_id
1 'polypeptide(L)'
;MAATIPHIETITFTDWFLAIIDTPGIPIDEIEIRAAEGFKRKLTERQFQQLTELIHLISFIKHRRFSNHTLALRIYVDENTSSLSRTALVEAVRMLPPEDNKTYELVAYLAQKNKLERYTNITKVPPLQIYQGDGVFEQYDEWILLFELFGLTQATPSDFIPAIAHLLIIKNFGIPDLRALSKFMSTTHKLGILSQSFMNNMTPHLCNGQIMEKYESLLLKLQINDLLTEEILEVIYPLLNQPDALDAFFSLYHDELSHDSALSFLREILPSFCAMSLPSKENYDDQVPTNTPLHLAVIESDKRNLERTLAFANRNLLIKCSYENTALLLACKLADKESARLILAKMQELGCDVNQRDHHGMTALHWANFYHFDELIRELEIAGADPQLKAANGKTCEYFYQHQFTLKDLKLNGQEIIDGEFKLSDCALTDIAFHMDKIALNLKLTTPSEIAELYARDEMAQIRSSNRFYLFFKLFRPKLINWLEKQNDLEPQVTYRFSGQSSSA
;
A
#
# COMPACT_ATOMS: atom_id res chain seq x y z
N MET A 1 36.12 -9.27 -71.70
CA MET A 1 35.01 -8.31 -71.43
C MET A 1 33.73 -9.12 -71.33
N ALA A 2 33.36 -9.53 -70.12
CA ALA A 2 32.05 -10.09 -69.82
C ALA A 2 31.45 -9.15 -68.78
N ALA A 3 30.48 -8.33 -69.21
CA ALA A 3 29.74 -7.45 -68.31
C ALA A 3 28.67 -8.30 -67.61
N THR A 4 28.90 -8.56 -66.33
CA THR A 4 27.94 -9.13 -65.40
C THR A 4 26.77 -8.16 -65.23
N ILE A 5 25.57 -8.68 -65.41
CA ILE A 5 24.27 -8.03 -65.19
C ILE A 5 24.20 -7.62 -63.71
N PRO A 6 23.80 -6.38 -63.36
CA PRO A 6 23.63 -6.01 -61.96
C PRO A 6 22.42 -6.75 -61.38
N HIS A 7 22.61 -7.34 -60.20
CA HIS A 7 21.59 -7.96 -59.38
C HIS A 7 20.38 -7.01 -59.21
N ILE A 8 19.20 -7.44 -59.66
CA ILE A 8 17.93 -6.88 -59.21
C ILE A 8 17.78 -7.35 -57.76
N GLU A 9 17.98 -6.46 -56.80
CA GLU A 9 17.57 -6.72 -55.42
C GLU A 9 16.07 -7.00 -55.44
N THR A 10 15.69 -8.23 -55.12
CA THR A 10 14.29 -8.63 -54.93
C THR A 10 13.72 -7.82 -53.77
N ILE A 11 12.93 -6.79 -54.08
CA ILE A 11 12.16 -6.01 -53.10
C ILE A 11 11.40 -6.99 -52.20
N THR A 12 11.65 -6.94 -50.89
CA THR A 12 10.96 -7.82 -49.95
C THR A 12 9.47 -7.43 -49.86
N PHE A 13 8.63 -8.33 -49.34
CA PHE A 13 7.21 -8.01 -49.11
C PHE A 13 7.05 -6.76 -48.21
N THR A 14 7.91 -6.64 -47.20
CA THR A 14 7.96 -5.51 -46.28
C THR A 14 8.37 -4.22 -47.00
N ASP A 15 9.47 -4.23 -47.75
CA ASP A 15 9.96 -3.05 -48.47
C ASP A 15 8.94 -2.55 -49.50
N TRP A 16 8.27 -3.49 -50.18
CA TRP A 16 7.21 -3.16 -51.12
C TRP A 16 6.05 -2.43 -50.44
N PHE A 17 5.59 -2.93 -49.29
CA PHE A 17 4.46 -2.34 -48.60
C PHE A 17 4.83 -1.01 -47.93
N LEU A 18 6.05 -0.91 -47.38
CA LEU A 18 6.60 0.35 -46.86
C LEU A 18 6.61 1.43 -47.94
N ALA A 19 7.03 1.11 -49.17
CA ALA A 19 6.99 2.05 -50.29
C ALA A 19 5.59 2.60 -50.61
N ILE A 20 4.53 1.84 -50.32
CA ILE A 20 3.14 2.32 -50.45
C ILE A 20 2.84 3.35 -49.35
N ILE A 21 3.05 2.96 -48.08
CA ILE A 21 2.66 3.78 -46.92
C ILE A 21 3.60 4.97 -46.63
N ASP A 22 4.81 4.97 -47.19
CA ASP A 22 5.76 6.10 -47.16
C ASP A 22 5.44 7.17 -48.21
N THR A 23 4.48 6.93 -49.11
CA THR A 23 4.01 7.96 -50.05
C THR A 23 3.38 9.12 -49.24
N PRO A 24 3.95 10.34 -49.28
CA PRO A 24 3.47 11.44 -48.45
C PRO A 24 2.01 11.79 -48.72
N GLY A 25 1.17 11.81 -47.67
CA GLY A 25 -0.25 12.17 -47.77
C GLY A 25 -1.13 11.16 -48.51
N ILE A 26 -0.66 9.92 -48.73
CA ILE A 26 -1.44 8.89 -49.42
C ILE A 26 -2.74 8.58 -48.66
N PRO A 27 -3.92 8.69 -49.30
CA PRO A 27 -5.18 8.38 -48.64
C PRO A 27 -5.33 6.88 -48.40
N ILE A 28 -6.07 6.49 -47.35
CA ILE A 28 -6.28 5.07 -47.01
C ILE A 28 -6.94 4.26 -48.14
N ASP A 29 -7.79 4.89 -48.95
CA ASP A 29 -8.39 4.26 -50.15
C ASP A 29 -7.34 3.88 -51.19
N GLU A 30 -6.32 4.71 -51.38
CA GLU A 30 -5.24 4.42 -52.32
C GLU A 30 -4.29 3.35 -51.77
N ILE A 31 -4.05 3.32 -50.45
CA ILE A 31 -3.34 2.22 -49.79
C ILE A 31 -4.08 0.89 -50.03
N GLU A 32 -5.40 0.85 -49.85
CA GLU A 32 -6.22 -0.36 -50.07
C GLU A 32 -6.09 -0.88 -51.51
N ILE A 33 -6.22 0.02 -52.50
CA ILE A 33 -6.09 -0.33 -53.92
C ILE A 33 -4.70 -0.89 -54.23
N ARG A 34 -3.63 -0.19 -53.82
CA ARG A 34 -2.25 -0.61 -54.08
C ARG A 34 -1.89 -1.89 -53.33
N ALA A 35 -2.40 -2.09 -52.11
CA ALA A 35 -2.21 -3.32 -51.35
C ALA A 35 -2.86 -4.52 -52.04
N ALA A 36 -4.07 -4.36 -52.60
CA ALA A 36 -4.79 -5.42 -53.29
C ALA A 36 -4.05 -5.94 -54.54
N GLU A 37 -3.19 -5.12 -55.17
CA GLU A 37 -2.32 -5.56 -56.27
C GLU A 37 -1.30 -6.63 -55.82
N GLY A 38 -1.01 -6.72 -54.51
CA GLY A 38 -0.15 -7.73 -53.92
C GLY A 38 -0.60 -9.16 -54.23
N PHE A 39 -1.91 -9.42 -54.34
CA PHE A 39 -2.45 -10.75 -54.66
C PHE A 39 -2.12 -11.22 -56.08
N LYS A 40 -1.70 -10.30 -56.98
CA LYS A 40 -1.24 -10.64 -58.33
C LYS A 40 0.22 -11.14 -58.34
N ARG A 41 0.94 -11.04 -57.23
CA ARG A 41 2.34 -11.46 -57.10
C ARG A 41 2.43 -12.94 -56.71
N LYS A 42 3.58 -13.56 -56.97
CA LYS A 42 3.88 -14.91 -56.50
C LYS A 42 4.23 -14.87 -55.01
N LEU A 43 3.29 -15.27 -54.15
CA LEU A 43 3.42 -15.24 -52.69
C LEU A 43 3.64 -16.65 -52.12
N THR A 44 4.39 -16.74 -51.04
CA THR A 44 4.37 -17.92 -50.16
C THR A 44 3.07 -17.97 -49.35
N GLU A 45 2.72 -19.13 -48.79
CA GLU A 45 1.52 -19.28 -47.94
C GLU A 45 1.51 -18.28 -46.77
N ARG A 46 2.67 -18.10 -46.12
CA ARG A 46 2.84 -17.11 -45.03
C ARG A 46 2.59 -15.68 -45.51
N GLN A 47 3.14 -15.29 -46.67
CA GLN A 47 2.94 -13.95 -47.23
C GLN A 47 1.49 -13.72 -47.68
N PHE A 48 0.82 -14.75 -48.18
CA PHE A 48 -0.59 -14.69 -48.52
C PHE A 48 -1.47 -14.43 -47.29
N GLN A 49 -1.20 -15.14 -46.19
CA GLN A 49 -1.88 -14.90 -44.92
C GLN A 49 -1.61 -13.49 -44.39
N GLN A 50 -0.36 -13.04 -44.38
CA GLN A 50 0.02 -11.69 -43.96
C GLN A 50 -0.68 -10.61 -44.79
N LEU A 51 -0.74 -10.78 -46.11
CA LEU A 51 -1.45 -9.84 -46.99
C LEU A 51 -2.95 -9.81 -46.71
N THR A 52 -3.56 -10.96 -46.41
CA THR A 52 -4.99 -11.06 -46.08
C THR A 52 -5.31 -10.31 -44.79
N GLU A 53 -4.55 -10.55 -43.73
CA GLU A 53 -4.68 -9.83 -42.45
C GLU A 53 -4.44 -8.32 -42.59
N LEU A 54 -3.45 -7.94 -43.40
CA LEU A 54 -3.14 -6.54 -43.69
C LEU A 54 -4.29 -5.82 -44.42
N ILE A 55 -4.95 -6.49 -45.36
CA ILE A 55 -6.14 -5.96 -46.04
C ILE A 55 -7.30 -5.79 -45.07
N HIS A 56 -7.53 -6.75 -44.16
CA HIS A 56 -8.53 -6.58 -43.09
C HIS A 56 -8.19 -5.36 -42.21
N LEU A 57 -6.93 -5.21 -41.82
CA LEU A 57 -6.48 -4.06 -41.03
C LEU A 57 -6.73 -2.73 -41.75
N ILE A 58 -6.40 -2.64 -43.04
CA ILE A 58 -6.68 -1.45 -43.87
C ILE A 58 -8.18 -1.14 -43.89
N SER A 59 -9.02 -2.16 -44.11
CA SER A 59 -10.47 -2.01 -44.13
C SER A 59 -11.01 -1.51 -42.79
N PHE A 60 -10.56 -2.07 -41.67
CA PHE A 60 -10.95 -1.60 -40.33
C PHE A 60 -10.53 -0.16 -40.09
N ILE A 61 -9.28 0.21 -40.39
CA ILE A 61 -8.77 1.59 -40.24
C ILE A 61 -9.62 2.56 -41.07
N LYS A 62 -9.93 2.21 -42.32
CA LYS A 62 -10.77 3.01 -43.22
C LYS A 62 -12.17 3.22 -42.67
N HIS A 63 -12.83 2.14 -42.22
CA HIS A 63 -14.18 2.24 -41.66
C HIS A 63 -14.23 3.03 -40.35
N ARG A 64 -13.17 2.95 -39.54
CA ARG A 64 -13.07 3.62 -38.23
C ARG A 64 -12.61 5.08 -38.32
N ARG A 65 -12.04 5.52 -39.45
CA ARG A 65 -11.64 6.91 -39.73
C ARG A 65 -10.60 7.50 -38.77
N PHE A 66 -9.56 6.73 -38.43
CA PHE A 66 -8.46 7.25 -37.61
C PHE A 66 -7.64 8.31 -38.37
N SER A 67 -7.20 9.35 -37.66
CA SER A 67 -6.43 10.45 -38.23
C SER A 67 -5.06 10.01 -38.76
N ASN A 68 -4.37 9.13 -38.04
CA ASN A 68 -3.11 8.53 -38.50
C ASN A 68 -3.31 7.10 -39.01
N HIS A 69 -3.91 6.99 -40.20
CA HIS A 69 -4.24 5.69 -40.80
C HIS A 69 -3.01 4.81 -41.17
N THR A 70 -1.78 5.33 -41.11
CA THR A 70 -0.56 4.55 -41.43
C THR A 70 0.10 3.89 -40.22
N LEU A 71 -0.22 4.33 -39.00
CA LEU A 71 0.50 3.92 -37.79
C LEU A 71 0.46 2.40 -37.55
N ALA A 72 -0.74 1.82 -37.46
CA ALA A 72 -0.90 0.38 -37.25
C ALA A 72 -0.39 -0.43 -38.45
N LEU A 73 -0.48 0.10 -39.68
CA LEU A 73 0.04 -0.55 -40.88
C LEU A 73 1.56 -0.70 -40.83
N ARG A 74 2.26 0.37 -40.43
CA ARG A 74 3.72 0.35 -40.23
C ARG A 74 4.12 -0.68 -39.17
N ILE A 75 3.42 -0.70 -38.04
CA ILE A 75 3.69 -1.66 -36.96
C ILE A 75 3.43 -3.10 -37.42
N TYR A 76 2.39 -3.34 -38.21
CA TYR A 76 2.08 -4.68 -38.71
C TYR A 76 3.21 -5.23 -39.59
N VAL A 77 3.78 -4.41 -40.48
CA VAL A 77 4.86 -4.86 -41.39
C VAL A 77 6.26 -4.81 -40.78
N ASP A 78 6.45 -4.12 -39.64
CA ASP A 78 7.73 -4.09 -38.92
C ASP A 78 8.18 -5.51 -38.54
N GLU A 79 9.45 -5.82 -38.83
CA GLU A 79 10.03 -7.14 -38.58
C GLU A 79 10.13 -7.48 -37.08
N ASN A 80 10.23 -6.46 -36.22
CA ASN A 80 10.31 -6.61 -34.77
C ASN A 80 8.94 -6.90 -34.13
N THR A 81 7.85 -6.72 -34.87
CA THR A 81 6.51 -7.07 -34.38
C THR A 81 6.34 -8.60 -34.44
N SER A 82 5.98 -9.20 -33.32
CA SER A 82 5.74 -10.64 -33.21
C SER A 82 4.47 -11.05 -33.94
N SER A 83 4.35 -12.35 -34.27
CA SER A 83 3.13 -12.86 -34.90
C SER A 83 1.89 -12.67 -34.02
N LEU A 84 2.03 -12.87 -32.70
CA LEU A 84 0.94 -12.69 -31.74
C LEU A 84 0.50 -11.22 -31.67
N SER A 85 1.46 -10.29 -31.63
CA SER A 85 1.17 -8.86 -31.60
C SER A 85 0.51 -8.38 -32.90
N ARG A 86 0.89 -8.93 -34.06
CA ARG A 86 0.21 -8.66 -35.35
C ARG A 86 -1.26 -9.07 -35.30
N THR A 87 -1.55 -10.31 -34.89
CA THR A 87 -2.93 -10.80 -34.76
C THR A 87 -3.72 -9.97 -33.75
N ALA A 88 -3.14 -9.69 -32.59
CA ALA A 88 -3.72 -8.83 -31.56
C ALA A 88 -4.04 -7.42 -32.08
N LEU A 89 -3.15 -6.84 -32.89
CA LEU A 89 -3.34 -5.51 -33.47
C LEU A 89 -4.54 -5.47 -34.42
N VAL A 90 -4.68 -6.46 -35.30
CA VAL A 90 -5.83 -6.57 -36.22
C VAL A 90 -7.13 -6.67 -35.43
N GLU A 91 -7.17 -7.54 -34.42
CA GLU A 91 -8.34 -7.77 -33.58
C GLU A 91 -8.70 -6.55 -32.71
N ALA A 92 -7.70 -5.90 -32.10
CA ALA A 92 -7.93 -4.69 -31.32
C ALA A 92 -8.50 -3.56 -32.19
N VAL A 93 -7.88 -3.29 -33.34
CA VAL A 93 -8.33 -2.25 -34.29
C VAL A 93 -9.74 -2.52 -34.81
N ARG A 94 -10.08 -3.80 -35.02
CA ARG A 94 -11.45 -4.21 -35.35
C ARG A 94 -12.45 -3.77 -34.29
N MET A 95 -12.09 -3.77 -33.01
CA MET A 95 -13.00 -3.50 -31.90
C MET A 95 -13.08 -2.03 -31.46
N LEU A 96 -12.14 -1.20 -31.90
CA LEU A 96 -12.06 0.21 -31.50
C LEU A 96 -13.33 1.01 -31.87
N PRO A 97 -13.73 2.03 -31.10
CA PRO A 97 -14.76 2.96 -31.55
C PRO A 97 -14.30 3.76 -32.80
N PRO A 98 -15.21 4.18 -33.70
CA PRO A 98 -14.87 5.11 -34.77
C PRO A 98 -14.30 6.42 -34.21
N GLU A 99 -13.30 6.99 -34.90
CA GLU A 99 -12.67 8.29 -34.59
C GLU A 99 -11.94 8.35 -33.23
N ASP A 100 -11.82 7.24 -32.49
CA ASP A 100 -11.08 7.15 -31.24
C ASP A 100 -9.56 7.02 -31.46
N ASN A 101 -8.95 8.14 -31.80
CA ASN A 101 -7.51 8.22 -32.07
C ASN A 101 -6.65 7.90 -30.84
N LYS A 102 -7.10 8.27 -29.63
CA LYS A 102 -6.32 8.06 -28.39
C LYS A 102 -6.13 6.56 -28.12
N THR A 103 -7.21 5.80 -28.21
CA THR A 103 -7.15 4.35 -28.00
C THR A 103 -6.41 3.67 -29.14
N TYR A 104 -6.59 4.14 -30.38
CA TYR A 104 -5.84 3.65 -31.53
C TYR A 104 -4.33 3.82 -31.36
N GLU A 105 -3.88 5.00 -30.93
CA GLU A 105 -2.46 5.27 -30.62
C GLU A 105 -1.95 4.40 -29.48
N LEU A 106 -2.73 4.24 -28.39
CA LEU A 106 -2.34 3.36 -27.28
C LEU A 106 -2.16 1.91 -27.74
N VAL A 107 -3.12 1.37 -28.48
CA VAL A 107 -3.07 0.00 -29.04
C VAL A 107 -1.85 -0.16 -29.94
N ALA A 108 -1.56 0.84 -30.78
CA ALA A 108 -0.36 0.85 -31.62
C ALA A 108 0.93 0.84 -30.80
N TYR A 109 1.06 1.66 -29.75
CA TYR A 109 2.24 1.65 -28.87
C TYR A 109 2.46 0.30 -28.20
N LEU A 110 1.38 -0.31 -27.68
CA LEU A 110 1.46 -1.65 -27.07
C LEU A 110 1.85 -2.72 -28.09
N ALA A 111 1.33 -2.64 -29.32
CA ALA A 111 1.67 -3.58 -30.38
C ALA A 111 3.14 -3.46 -30.79
N GLN A 112 3.64 -2.23 -30.93
CA GLN A 112 5.03 -1.94 -31.28
C GLN A 112 6.02 -2.53 -30.27
N LYS A 113 5.64 -2.65 -29.01
CA LYS A 113 6.45 -3.25 -27.94
C LYS A 113 6.14 -4.72 -27.66
N ASN A 114 5.30 -5.36 -28.48
CA ASN A 114 4.85 -6.74 -28.26
C ASN A 114 4.28 -6.95 -26.85
N LYS A 115 3.34 -6.06 -26.47
CA LYS A 115 2.61 -6.12 -25.19
C LYS A 115 1.10 -6.11 -25.37
N LEU A 116 0.61 -5.95 -26.59
CA LEU A 116 -0.82 -5.84 -26.87
C LEU A 116 -1.56 -7.16 -26.63
N GLU A 117 -0.91 -8.29 -26.91
CA GLU A 117 -1.53 -9.62 -26.90
C GLU A 117 -2.20 -9.95 -25.56
N ARG A 118 -1.68 -9.42 -24.46
CA ARG A 118 -2.27 -9.57 -23.12
C ARG A 118 -3.65 -8.94 -23.01
N TYR A 119 -3.84 -7.76 -23.58
CA TYR A 119 -5.08 -7.00 -23.47
C TYR A 119 -6.16 -7.50 -24.45
N THR A 120 -5.71 -8.22 -25.47
CA THR A 120 -6.54 -8.81 -26.53
C THR A 120 -6.86 -10.28 -26.33
N ASN A 121 -6.10 -11.00 -25.50
CA ASN A 121 -6.44 -12.38 -25.23
C ASN A 121 -7.79 -12.44 -24.53
N ILE A 122 -8.73 -13.15 -25.15
CA ILE A 122 -10.01 -13.51 -24.57
C ILE A 122 -9.71 -14.30 -23.29
N THR A 123 -9.84 -13.65 -22.14
CA THR A 123 -10.08 -14.39 -20.91
C THR A 123 -11.44 -15.02 -21.08
N LYS A 124 -11.50 -16.36 -21.16
CA LYS A 124 -12.75 -17.11 -21.07
C LYS A 124 -13.40 -16.78 -19.73
N VAL A 125 -14.22 -15.74 -19.69
CA VAL A 125 -15.10 -15.52 -18.55
C VAL A 125 -16.20 -16.56 -18.70
N PRO A 126 -16.42 -17.44 -17.70
CA PRO A 126 -17.54 -18.36 -17.75
C PRO A 126 -18.82 -17.53 -17.99
N PRO A 127 -19.64 -17.87 -18.99
CA PRO A 127 -20.76 -17.04 -19.38
C PRO A 127 -21.69 -16.81 -18.19
N LEU A 128 -22.24 -15.59 -18.08
CA LEU A 128 -23.31 -15.30 -17.13
C LEU A 128 -24.51 -16.21 -17.48
N GLN A 129 -24.82 -17.19 -16.64
CA GLN A 129 -25.99 -18.06 -16.85
C GLN A 129 -27.26 -17.32 -16.46
N ILE A 130 -27.85 -16.59 -17.41
CA ILE A 130 -29.19 -16.00 -17.25
C ILE A 130 -30.20 -17.01 -17.78
N TYR A 131 -30.90 -17.69 -16.88
CA TYR A 131 -32.00 -18.58 -17.25
C TYR A 131 -33.28 -17.76 -17.42
N GLN A 132 -33.66 -17.48 -18.67
CA GLN A 132 -35.04 -17.11 -19.01
C GLN A 132 -35.62 -18.12 -20.00
N GLY A 133 -36.90 -18.43 -19.79
CA GLY A 133 -37.61 -19.55 -20.40
C GLY A 133 -37.45 -19.64 -21.92
N ASP A 134 -37.06 -20.85 -22.35
CA ASP A 134 -37.16 -21.42 -23.69
C ASP A 134 -36.42 -20.71 -24.85
N GLY A 135 -35.27 -20.08 -24.58
CA GLY A 135 -34.37 -19.63 -25.64
C GLY A 135 -32.93 -19.48 -25.17
N VAL A 136 -32.05 -20.38 -25.61
CA VAL A 136 -30.60 -20.26 -25.41
C VAL A 136 -30.07 -19.07 -26.22
N PHE A 137 -29.29 -18.17 -25.61
CA PHE A 137 -28.50 -17.17 -26.33
C PHE A 137 -27.09 -16.96 -25.74
N GLU A 138 -26.32 -16.21 -26.52
CA GLU A 138 -24.89 -16.26 -26.84
C GLU A 138 -23.86 -16.19 -25.70
N GLN A 139 -22.76 -16.89 -25.95
CA GLN A 139 -21.52 -16.88 -25.19
C GLN A 139 -20.69 -15.65 -25.58
N TYR A 140 -20.43 -14.75 -24.64
CA TYR A 140 -19.49 -13.64 -24.85
C TYR A 140 -18.09 -14.02 -24.37
N ASP A 141 -17.20 -14.23 -25.33
CA ASP A 141 -15.76 -14.27 -25.15
C ASP A 141 -15.25 -12.81 -25.08
N GLU A 142 -15.29 -12.15 -23.92
CA GLU A 142 -15.03 -10.71 -23.84
C GLU A 142 -13.57 -10.30 -23.64
N TRP A 143 -13.22 -9.23 -24.35
CA TRP A 143 -11.94 -8.53 -24.36
C TRP A 143 -11.89 -7.52 -23.21
N ILE A 144 -12.12 -7.98 -21.98
CA ILE A 144 -12.41 -7.11 -20.83
C ILE A 144 -11.29 -6.09 -20.61
N LEU A 145 -10.03 -6.52 -20.69
CA LEU A 145 -8.89 -5.61 -20.54
C LEU A 145 -8.83 -4.55 -21.64
N LEU A 146 -9.21 -4.87 -22.88
CA LEU A 146 -9.26 -3.91 -23.98
C LEU A 146 -10.33 -2.82 -23.70
N PHE A 147 -11.49 -3.19 -23.16
CA PHE A 147 -12.50 -2.21 -22.75
C PHE A 147 -12.04 -1.32 -21.59
N GLU A 148 -11.28 -1.86 -20.64
CA GLU A 148 -10.67 -1.03 -19.58
C GLU A 148 -9.62 -0.05 -20.17
N LEU A 149 -8.90 -0.43 -21.23
CA LEU A 149 -8.04 0.52 -21.96
C LEU A 149 -8.85 1.65 -22.60
N PHE A 150 -10.07 1.37 -23.10
CA PHE A 150 -10.96 2.39 -23.66
C PHE A 150 -11.38 3.36 -22.55
N GLY A 151 -11.80 2.85 -21.38
CA GLY A 151 -12.11 3.69 -20.23
C GLY A 151 -10.92 4.56 -19.78
N LEU A 152 -9.72 3.98 -19.79
CA LEU A 152 -8.48 4.68 -19.44
C LEU A 152 -8.13 5.80 -20.44
N THR A 153 -8.19 5.54 -21.74
CA THR A 153 -7.90 6.56 -22.76
C THR A 153 -8.93 7.68 -22.75
N GLN A 154 -10.20 7.40 -22.46
CA GLN A 154 -11.22 8.44 -22.30
C GLN A 154 -10.91 9.37 -21.12
N ALA A 155 -10.41 8.83 -20.00
CA ALA A 155 -9.97 9.62 -18.84
C ALA A 155 -8.63 10.35 -19.04
N THR A 156 -7.88 10.01 -20.08
CA THR A 156 -6.51 10.50 -20.31
C THR A 156 -6.48 11.57 -21.43
N PRO A 157 -5.86 12.74 -21.21
CA PRO A 157 -5.61 13.70 -22.29
C PRO A 157 -4.62 13.14 -23.33
N SER A 158 -4.78 13.51 -24.60
CA SER A 158 -4.00 12.92 -25.72
C SER A 158 -2.48 12.97 -25.51
N ASP A 159 -1.97 14.08 -24.99
CA ASP A 159 -0.52 14.28 -24.77
C ASP A 159 0.10 13.27 -23.78
N PHE A 160 -0.72 12.65 -22.92
CA PHE A 160 -0.28 11.67 -21.92
C PHE A 160 -0.47 10.22 -22.34
N ILE A 161 -1.04 9.95 -23.52
CA ILE A 161 -1.18 8.58 -24.05
C ILE A 161 0.17 7.85 -24.15
N PRO A 162 1.29 8.47 -24.59
CA PRO A 162 2.60 7.82 -24.59
C PRO A 162 3.08 7.44 -23.18
N ALA A 163 2.82 8.27 -22.17
CA ALA A 163 3.19 7.99 -20.79
C ALA A 163 2.39 6.81 -20.21
N ILE A 164 1.08 6.75 -20.50
CA ILE A 164 0.23 5.61 -20.14
C ILE A 164 0.68 4.34 -20.86
N ALA A 165 1.00 4.42 -22.15
CA ALA A 165 1.54 3.28 -22.90
C ALA A 165 2.83 2.76 -22.24
N HIS A 166 3.77 3.66 -21.92
CA HIS A 166 5.01 3.29 -21.23
C HIS A 166 4.74 2.59 -19.90
N LEU A 167 3.82 3.11 -19.08
CA LEU A 167 3.42 2.49 -17.82
C LEU A 167 2.86 1.07 -18.03
N LEU A 168 1.97 0.88 -19.00
CA LEU A 168 1.36 -0.41 -19.35
C LEU A 168 2.33 -1.41 -19.98
N ILE A 169 3.46 -0.94 -20.53
CA ILE A 169 4.54 -1.79 -21.06
C ILE A 169 5.41 -2.33 -19.92
N ILE A 170 5.70 -1.50 -18.91
CA ILE A 170 6.58 -1.86 -17.79
C ILE A 170 5.83 -2.50 -16.61
N LYS A 171 4.51 -2.34 -16.52
CA LYS A 171 3.66 -2.93 -15.47
C LYS A 171 2.61 -3.87 -16.06
N ASN A 172 2.32 -4.96 -15.34
CA ASN A 172 1.28 -5.92 -15.71
C ASN A 172 0.01 -5.69 -14.91
N PHE A 173 -0.76 -4.66 -15.26
CA PHE A 173 -2.00 -4.34 -14.58
C PHE A 173 -3.11 -5.36 -14.86
N GLY A 174 -3.89 -5.67 -13.82
CA GLY A 174 -5.18 -6.34 -13.92
C GLY A 174 -6.32 -5.33 -14.05
N ILE A 175 -7.56 -5.84 -14.10
CA ILE A 175 -8.77 -4.99 -14.20
C ILE A 175 -8.86 -3.98 -13.03
N PRO A 176 -8.65 -4.36 -11.76
CA PRO A 176 -8.74 -3.40 -10.65
C PRO A 176 -7.71 -2.27 -10.78
N ASP A 177 -6.49 -2.59 -11.22
CA ASP A 177 -5.42 -1.63 -11.41
C ASP A 177 -5.72 -0.65 -12.56
N LEU A 178 -6.25 -1.15 -13.68
CA LEU A 178 -6.63 -0.29 -14.82
C LEU A 178 -7.76 0.68 -14.46
N ARG A 179 -8.74 0.23 -13.67
CA ARG A 179 -9.82 1.08 -13.16
C ARG A 179 -9.29 2.15 -12.21
N ALA A 180 -8.43 1.76 -11.28
CA ALA A 180 -7.78 2.69 -10.37
C ALA A 180 -6.91 3.70 -11.12
N LEU A 181 -6.17 3.28 -12.15
CA LEU A 181 -5.39 4.15 -13.02
C LEU A 181 -6.28 5.12 -13.81
N SER A 182 -7.38 4.64 -14.40
CA SER A 182 -8.35 5.49 -15.11
C SER A 182 -8.93 6.55 -14.19
N LYS A 183 -9.31 6.16 -12.97
CA LYS A 183 -9.80 7.09 -11.94
C LYS A 183 -8.71 8.10 -11.53
N PHE A 184 -7.49 7.63 -11.28
CA PHE A 184 -6.34 8.49 -10.96
C PHE A 184 -6.07 9.52 -12.06
N MET A 185 -6.08 9.11 -13.34
CA MET A 185 -5.91 10.03 -14.48
C MET A 185 -7.06 11.03 -14.58
N SER A 186 -8.30 10.59 -14.37
CA SER A 186 -9.46 11.49 -14.33
C SER A 186 -9.34 12.53 -13.21
N THR A 187 -8.97 12.10 -12.01
CA THR A 187 -8.84 12.96 -10.83
C THR A 187 -7.70 13.96 -11.01
N THR A 188 -6.52 13.51 -11.40
CA THR A 188 -5.36 14.39 -11.65
C THR A 188 -5.61 15.39 -12.78
N HIS A 189 -6.35 15.00 -13.82
CA HIS A 189 -6.78 15.92 -14.87
C HIS A 189 -7.72 17.01 -14.34
N LYS A 190 -8.74 16.63 -13.55
CA LYS A 190 -9.68 17.56 -12.93
C LYS A 190 -9.00 18.52 -11.94
N LEU A 191 -7.98 18.06 -11.24
CA LEU A 191 -7.15 18.87 -10.35
C LEU A 191 -6.22 19.83 -11.12
N GLY A 192 -6.07 19.68 -12.44
CA GLY A 192 -5.22 20.55 -13.25
C GLY A 192 -3.71 20.37 -13.04
N ILE A 193 -3.28 19.27 -12.38
CA ILE A 193 -1.88 19.02 -12.03
C ILE A 193 -1.14 18.12 -13.03
N LEU A 194 -1.84 17.58 -14.04
CA LEU A 194 -1.22 16.72 -15.04
C LEU A 194 -0.19 17.51 -15.86
N SER A 195 1.08 17.15 -15.69
CA SER A 195 2.22 17.64 -16.47
C SER A 195 3.17 16.49 -16.77
N GLN A 196 4.09 16.68 -17.73
CA GLN A 196 5.11 15.67 -18.02
C GLN A 196 6.00 15.41 -16.80
N SER A 197 6.34 16.46 -16.04
CA SER A 197 7.10 16.34 -14.79
C SER A 197 6.36 15.51 -13.75
N PHE A 198 5.08 15.82 -13.50
CA PHE A 198 4.22 15.07 -12.60
C PHE A 198 4.15 13.58 -12.99
N MET A 199 3.87 13.29 -14.26
CA MET A 199 3.79 11.91 -14.74
C MET A 199 5.12 11.18 -14.61
N ASN A 200 6.26 11.83 -14.91
CA ASN A 200 7.58 11.24 -14.76
C ASN A 200 7.88 10.87 -13.29
N ASN A 201 7.54 11.76 -12.35
CA ASN A 201 7.73 11.52 -10.92
C ASN A 201 6.78 10.44 -10.37
N MET A 202 5.52 10.39 -10.83
CA MET A 202 4.54 9.42 -10.34
C MET A 202 4.73 8.01 -10.93
N THR A 203 5.12 7.89 -12.20
CA THR A 203 5.18 6.62 -12.96
C THR A 203 5.88 5.46 -12.22
N PRO A 204 7.06 5.65 -11.57
CA PRO A 204 7.72 4.57 -10.84
C PRO A 204 6.90 4.00 -9.69
N HIS A 205 6.01 4.82 -9.11
CA HIS A 205 5.26 4.54 -7.89
C HIS A 205 3.83 4.03 -8.15
N LEU A 206 3.30 4.19 -9.37
CA LEU A 206 1.99 3.68 -9.78
C LEU A 206 2.04 2.16 -10.01
N CYS A 207 2.12 1.37 -8.93
CA CYS A 207 2.42 -0.07 -8.99
C CYS A 207 1.20 -1.00 -8.97
N ASN A 208 0.12 -0.62 -8.29
CA ASN A 208 -1.14 -1.37 -8.21
C ASN A 208 -2.29 -0.42 -7.82
N GLY A 209 -3.52 -0.90 -7.93
CA GLY A 209 -4.72 -0.10 -7.68
C GLY A 209 -4.81 0.45 -6.26
N GLN A 210 -4.43 -0.32 -5.24
CA GLN A 210 -4.45 0.15 -3.84
C GLN A 210 -3.51 1.33 -3.61
N ILE A 211 -2.31 1.29 -4.19
CA ILE A 211 -1.34 2.39 -4.10
C ILE A 211 -1.84 3.61 -4.87
N MET A 212 -2.43 3.42 -6.06
CA MET A 212 -3.02 4.52 -6.84
C MET A 212 -4.16 5.21 -6.08
N GLU A 213 -5.02 4.44 -5.41
CA GLU A 213 -6.09 4.97 -4.55
C GLU A 213 -5.55 5.76 -3.36
N LYS A 214 -4.44 5.30 -2.74
CA LYS A 214 -3.76 6.05 -1.67
C LYS A 214 -3.21 7.40 -2.18
N TYR A 215 -2.56 7.43 -3.35
CA TYR A 215 -2.09 8.70 -3.91
C TYR A 215 -3.23 9.60 -4.35
N GLU A 216 -4.31 9.04 -4.91
CA GLU A 216 -5.51 9.81 -5.24
C GLU A 216 -6.08 10.47 -3.97
N SER A 217 -6.24 9.70 -2.89
CA SER A 217 -6.69 10.20 -1.58
C SER A 217 -5.76 11.31 -1.06
N LEU A 218 -4.44 11.10 -1.13
CA LEU A 218 -3.46 12.11 -0.73
C LEU A 218 -3.60 13.41 -1.54
N LEU A 219 -3.67 13.33 -2.87
CA LEU A 219 -3.82 14.51 -3.74
C LEU A 219 -5.12 15.27 -3.45
N LEU A 220 -6.22 14.55 -3.19
CA LEU A 220 -7.49 15.16 -2.80
C LEU A 220 -7.39 15.82 -1.41
N LYS A 221 -6.72 15.20 -0.44
CA LYS A 221 -6.45 15.82 0.87
C LYS A 221 -5.62 17.09 0.71
N LEU A 222 -4.57 17.07 -0.11
CA LEU A 222 -3.76 18.26 -0.40
C LEU A 222 -4.61 19.37 -1.02
N GLN A 223 -5.47 19.03 -1.99
CA GLN A 223 -6.37 20.01 -2.62
C GLN A 223 -7.35 20.62 -1.62
N ILE A 224 -7.96 19.81 -0.74
CA ILE A 224 -8.95 20.27 0.24
C ILE A 224 -8.33 21.25 1.26
N ASN A 225 -7.04 21.08 1.56
CA ASN A 225 -6.31 21.92 2.51
C ASN A 225 -5.50 23.04 1.82
N ASP A 226 -5.74 23.32 0.53
CA ASP A 226 -5.00 24.34 -0.25
C ASP A 226 -3.47 24.12 -0.30
N LEU A 227 -3.03 22.86 -0.21
CA LEU A 227 -1.63 22.42 -0.23
C LEU A 227 -1.18 21.82 -1.57
N LEU A 228 -2.07 21.73 -2.56
CA LEU A 228 -1.74 21.13 -3.85
C LEU A 228 -0.97 22.13 -4.74
N THR A 229 0.30 22.36 -4.43
CA THR A 229 1.22 23.20 -5.21
C THR A 229 2.41 22.40 -5.72
N GLU A 230 3.09 22.92 -6.75
CA GLU A 230 4.28 22.28 -7.32
C GLU A 230 5.39 22.16 -6.26
N GLU A 231 5.61 23.18 -5.42
CA GLU A 231 6.63 23.16 -4.38
C GLU A 231 6.39 22.11 -3.31
N ILE A 232 5.13 21.86 -2.96
CA ILE A 232 4.76 20.82 -1.99
C ILE A 232 4.91 19.44 -2.62
N LEU A 233 4.49 19.26 -3.88
CA LEU A 233 4.68 18.00 -4.61
C LEU A 233 6.17 17.64 -4.73
N GLU A 234 7.05 18.61 -4.98
CA GLU A 234 8.50 18.40 -5.03
C GLU A 234 9.09 17.89 -3.69
N VAL A 235 8.49 18.27 -2.55
CA VAL A 235 8.87 17.72 -1.23
C VAL A 235 8.34 16.29 -1.05
N ILE A 236 7.20 15.96 -1.65
CA ILE A 236 6.54 14.65 -1.52
C ILE A 236 7.16 13.60 -2.46
N TYR A 237 7.58 13.97 -3.67
CA TYR A 237 8.07 13.00 -4.67
C TYR A 237 9.14 12.02 -4.14
N PRO A 238 10.18 12.45 -3.40
CA PRO A 238 11.19 11.53 -2.86
C PRO A 238 10.64 10.52 -1.84
N LEU A 239 9.45 10.77 -1.29
CA LEU A 239 8.83 10.01 -0.20
C LEU A 239 7.64 9.15 -0.67
N LEU A 240 7.33 9.16 -1.98
CA LEU A 240 6.22 8.39 -2.54
C LEU A 240 6.35 6.88 -2.30
N ASN A 241 7.54 6.35 -2.02
CA ASN A 241 7.70 4.94 -1.64
C ASN A 241 7.05 4.58 -0.27
N GLN A 242 6.54 5.55 0.48
CA GLN A 242 5.97 5.40 1.82
C GLN A 242 4.54 5.99 1.91
N PRO A 243 3.57 5.46 1.13
CA PRO A 243 2.24 6.06 1.03
C PRO A 243 1.48 6.08 2.37
N ASP A 244 1.67 5.07 3.23
CA ASP A 244 1.03 5.02 4.55
C ASP A 244 1.57 6.09 5.51
N ALA A 245 2.88 6.34 5.48
CA ALA A 245 3.50 7.39 6.28
C ALA A 245 3.06 8.78 5.81
N LEU A 246 2.97 8.99 4.49
CA LEU A 246 2.43 10.24 3.92
C LEU A 246 0.98 10.45 4.36
N ASP A 247 0.12 9.44 4.20
CA ASP A 247 -1.29 9.54 4.59
C ASP A 247 -1.45 9.83 6.10
N ALA A 248 -0.66 9.16 6.94
CA ALA A 248 -0.63 9.41 8.37
C ALA A 248 -0.17 10.85 8.68
N PHE A 249 0.92 11.32 8.07
CA PHE A 249 1.44 12.67 8.31
C PHE A 249 0.39 13.75 7.99
N PHE A 250 -0.16 13.74 6.78
CA PHE A 250 -1.13 14.76 6.37
C PHE A 250 -2.44 14.69 7.16
N SER A 251 -2.77 13.54 7.74
CA SER A 251 -3.91 13.42 8.64
C SER A 251 -3.63 13.98 10.04
N LEU A 252 -2.39 13.79 10.54
CA LEU A 252 -2.00 14.19 11.90
C LEU A 252 -1.65 15.67 12.02
N TYR A 253 -1.11 16.28 10.96
CA TYR A 253 -0.58 17.65 10.98
C TYR A 253 -1.44 18.66 10.20
N HIS A 254 -2.74 18.39 10.01
CA HIS A 254 -3.61 19.26 9.22
C HIS A 254 -3.66 20.70 9.77
N ASP A 255 -3.65 20.88 11.10
CA ASP A 255 -3.65 22.19 11.75
C ASP A 255 -2.35 22.95 11.46
N GLU A 256 -1.18 22.31 11.64
CA GLU A 256 0.13 22.92 11.40
C GLU A 256 0.35 23.26 9.92
N LEU A 257 -0.28 22.50 9.03
CA LEU A 257 -0.23 22.73 7.59
C LEU A 257 -1.23 23.78 7.11
N SER A 258 -2.16 24.24 7.94
CA SER A 258 -3.14 25.28 7.58
C SER A 258 -2.57 26.70 7.62
N HIS A 259 -1.31 26.87 8.04
CA HIS A 259 -0.65 28.17 8.18
C HIS A 259 0.29 28.49 6.99
N ASP A 260 0.59 29.79 6.81
CA ASP A 260 1.48 30.30 5.75
C ASP A 260 2.89 29.66 5.75
N SER A 261 3.28 29.01 6.85
CA SER A 261 4.56 28.29 7.01
C SER A 261 4.50 26.80 6.66
N ALA A 262 3.45 26.32 6.00
CA ALA A 262 3.27 24.89 5.68
C ALA A 262 4.47 24.29 4.92
N LEU A 263 4.99 24.99 3.90
CA LEU A 263 6.12 24.49 3.11
C LEU A 263 7.41 24.35 3.94
N SER A 264 7.71 25.29 4.83
CA SER A 264 8.89 25.19 5.69
C SER A 264 8.73 24.07 6.71
N PHE A 265 7.53 23.93 7.30
CA PHE A 265 7.22 22.86 8.23
C PHE A 265 7.33 21.47 7.57
N LEU A 266 6.78 21.31 6.37
CA LEU A 266 6.89 20.08 5.56
C LEU A 266 8.35 19.70 5.31
N ARG A 267 9.18 20.65 4.86
CA ARG A 267 10.60 20.41 4.57
C ARG A 267 11.39 19.97 5.80
N GLU A 268 11.02 20.45 6.98
CA GLU A 268 11.68 20.13 8.23
C GLU A 268 11.25 18.76 8.77
N ILE A 269 9.95 18.51 8.85
CA ILE A 269 9.41 17.38 9.61
C ILE A 269 9.12 16.16 8.73
N LEU A 270 8.56 16.35 7.52
CA LEU A 270 8.05 15.24 6.70
C LEU A 270 9.11 14.16 6.40
N PRO A 271 10.35 14.50 5.96
CA PRO A 271 11.36 13.47 5.69
C PRO A 271 11.72 12.65 6.92
N SER A 272 11.85 13.32 8.08
CA SER A 272 12.16 12.67 9.35
C SER A 272 11.01 11.79 9.82
N PHE A 273 9.77 12.27 9.69
CA PHE A 273 8.56 11.51 10.01
C PHE A 273 8.47 10.24 9.17
N CYS A 274 8.62 10.34 7.85
CA CYS A 274 8.59 9.18 6.96
C CYS A 274 9.72 8.19 7.31
N ALA A 275 10.97 8.67 7.44
CA ALA A 275 12.11 7.81 7.76
C ALA A 275 11.92 7.01 9.07
N MET A 276 11.31 7.62 10.09
CA MET A 276 11.01 6.96 11.37
C MET A 276 9.68 6.18 11.37
N SER A 277 8.90 6.24 10.29
CA SER A 277 7.69 5.42 10.09
C SER A 277 8.02 4.05 9.46
N LEU A 278 9.28 3.79 9.15
CA LEU A 278 9.74 2.50 8.62
C LEU A 278 10.30 1.65 9.76
N PRO A 279 9.90 0.37 9.87
CA PRO A 279 10.51 -0.55 10.82
C PRO A 279 11.98 -0.80 10.44
N SER A 280 12.81 -1.03 11.44
CA SER A 280 14.19 -1.45 11.27
C SER A 280 14.30 -2.76 10.49
N LYS A 281 15.38 -2.92 9.72
CA LYS A 281 15.60 -4.14 8.91
C LYS A 281 15.75 -5.42 9.76
N GLU A 282 16.09 -5.26 11.03
CA GLU A 282 16.28 -6.35 11.99
C GLU A 282 14.96 -6.73 12.69
N ASN A 283 13.90 -5.94 12.48
CA ASN A 283 12.58 -6.22 13.05
C ASN A 283 11.93 -7.43 12.37
N TYR A 284 11.46 -8.35 13.19
CA TYR A 284 10.81 -9.61 12.77
C TYR A 284 9.31 -9.64 13.07
N ASP A 285 8.75 -8.52 13.56
CA ASP A 285 7.32 -8.31 13.74
C ASP A 285 6.66 -7.96 12.39
N ASP A 286 5.37 -8.29 12.28
CA ASP A 286 4.59 -7.95 11.09
C ASP A 286 4.53 -6.43 10.91
N GLN A 287 4.61 -5.97 9.67
CA GLN A 287 4.48 -4.56 9.37
C GLN A 287 3.04 -4.11 9.61
N VAL A 288 2.90 -3.12 10.48
CA VAL A 288 1.60 -2.54 10.84
C VAL A 288 1.48 -1.16 10.21
N PRO A 289 0.65 -0.97 9.17
CA PRO A 289 0.54 0.32 8.48
C PRO A 289 0.07 1.48 9.36
N THR A 290 -0.62 1.18 10.48
CA THR A 290 -1.11 2.20 11.42
C THR A 290 -0.06 2.64 12.45
N ASN A 291 1.10 1.99 12.51
CA ASN A 291 2.15 2.40 13.43
C ASN A 291 2.70 3.77 13.01
N THR A 292 2.62 4.73 13.92
CA THR A 292 3.30 6.02 13.77
C THR A 292 4.77 5.90 14.23
N PRO A 293 5.63 6.90 13.94
CA PRO A 293 6.99 6.92 14.47
C PRO A 293 7.10 6.76 15.99
N LEU A 294 6.12 7.26 16.76
CA LEU A 294 6.09 7.05 18.22
C LEU A 294 5.89 5.58 18.60
N HIS A 295 4.99 4.88 17.90
CA HIS A 295 4.76 3.46 18.16
C HIS A 295 5.99 2.64 17.81
N LEU A 296 6.61 2.90 16.65
CA LEU A 296 7.82 2.18 16.24
C LEU A 296 8.99 2.42 17.19
N ALA A 297 9.20 3.67 17.63
CA ALA A 297 10.27 3.96 18.58
C ALA A 297 10.10 3.18 19.91
N VAL A 298 8.87 2.99 20.37
CA VAL A 298 8.55 2.17 21.55
C VAL A 298 8.75 0.67 21.28
N ILE A 299 8.23 0.17 20.15
CA ILE A 299 8.33 -1.25 19.73
C ILE A 299 9.80 -1.68 19.60
N GLU A 300 10.63 -0.81 19.03
CA GLU A 300 12.04 -1.07 18.76
C GLU A 300 12.97 -0.65 19.91
N SER A 301 12.41 -0.12 21.01
CA SER A 301 13.17 0.44 22.12
C SER A 301 14.22 1.48 21.68
N ASP A 302 13.91 2.25 20.63
CA ASP A 302 14.78 3.28 20.07
C ASP A 302 14.51 4.63 20.74
N LYS A 303 15.21 4.85 21.85
CA LYS A 303 15.15 6.11 22.61
C LYS A 303 15.47 7.34 21.75
N ARG A 304 16.37 7.22 20.77
CA ARG A 304 16.78 8.36 19.94
C ARG A 304 15.65 8.76 18.99
N ASN A 305 15.02 7.79 18.33
CA ASN A 305 13.87 8.08 17.48
C ASN A 305 12.65 8.50 18.30
N LEU A 306 12.50 8.00 19.53
CA LEU A 306 11.47 8.47 20.46
C LEU A 306 11.65 9.97 20.77
N GLU A 307 12.82 10.38 21.24
CA GLU A 307 13.11 11.79 21.57
C GLU A 307 12.95 12.71 20.35
N ARG A 308 13.44 12.27 19.18
CA ARG A 308 13.28 13.02 17.92
C ARG A 308 11.81 13.17 17.52
N THR A 309 11.03 12.11 17.65
CA THR A 309 9.60 12.16 17.32
C THR A 309 8.84 13.05 18.29
N LEU A 310 9.15 12.97 19.59
CA LEU A 310 8.54 13.82 20.61
C LEU A 310 8.87 15.30 20.40
N ALA A 311 10.02 15.63 19.82
CA ALA A 311 10.42 17.02 19.55
C ALA A 311 9.47 17.76 18.59
N PHE A 312 8.83 17.04 17.67
CA PHE A 312 7.84 17.60 16.74
C PHE A 312 6.41 17.07 16.97
N ALA A 313 6.18 16.31 18.04
CA ALA A 313 4.88 15.72 18.30
C ALA A 313 3.83 16.76 18.64
N ASN A 314 2.65 16.64 18.02
CA ASN A 314 1.44 17.38 18.36
C ASN A 314 0.45 16.50 19.13
N ARG A 315 -0.68 17.10 19.57
CA ARG A 315 -1.74 16.39 20.29
C ARG A 315 -2.25 15.19 19.50
N ASN A 316 -2.47 15.36 18.19
CA ASN A 316 -3.01 14.33 17.30
C ASN A 316 -2.09 13.10 17.21
N LEU A 317 -0.77 13.30 17.09
CA LEU A 317 0.21 12.21 17.05
C LEU A 317 0.27 11.45 18.38
N LEU A 318 0.19 12.14 19.52
CA LEU A 318 0.28 11.51 20.85
C LEU A 318 -0.92 10.63 21.18
N ILE A 319 -2.12 11.02 20.73
CA ILE A 319 -3.37 10.26 20.96
C ILE A 319 -3.72 9.32 19.80
N LYS A 320 -2.96 9.36 18.70
CA LYS A 320 -3.17 8.43 17.58
C LYS A 320 -2.97 7.01 18.08
N CYS A 321 -3.95 6.16 17.78
CA CYS A 321 -3.88 4.75 18.12
C CYS A 321 -3.35 3.90 16.95
N SER A 322 -2.57 2.88 17.28
CA SER A 322 -2.27 1.72 16.43
C SER A 322 -2.72 0.45 17.17
N TYR A 323 -3.54 -0.39 16.55
CA TYR A 323 -4.24 -1.51 17.23
C TYR A 323 -4.86 -1.11 18.58
N GLU A 324 -5.60 0.01 18.60
CA GLU A 324 -6.23 0.56 19.82
C GLU A 324 -5.27 1.01 20.94
N ASN A 325 -3.96 1.01 20.70
CA ASN A 325 -2.98 1.52 21.66
C ASN A 325 -2.48 2.90 21.23
N THR A 326 -2.47 3.87 22.14
CA THR A 326 -1.58 5.03 22.01
C THR A 326 -0.14 4.60 22.29
N ALA A 327 0.84 5.42 21.90
CA ALA A 327 2.24 5.16 22.23
C ALA A 327 2.50 5.08 23.74
N LEU A 328 1.81 5.90 24.55
CA LEU A 328 1.88 5.84 26.02
C LEU A 328 1.37 4.49 26.55
N LEU A 329 0.17 4.09 26.12
CA LEU A 329 -0.45 2.84 26.54
C LEU A 329 0.42 1.64 26.13
N LEU A 330 0.96 1.67 24.91
CA LEU A 330 1.89 0.66 24.42
C LEU A 330 3.15 0.60 25.28
N ALA A 331 3.78 1.73 25.60
CA ALA A 331 4.99 1.76 26.44
C ALA A 331 4.73 1.15 27.83
N CYS A 332 3.62 1.51 28.48
CA CYS A 332 3.22 0.91 29.76
C CYS A 332 2.98 -0.61 29.63
N LYS A 333 2.29 -1.05 28.58
CA LYS A 333 2.01 -2.46 28.29
C LYS A 333 3.29 -3.27 28.03
N LEU A 334 4.28 -2.67 27.38
CA LEU A 334 5.59 -3.30 27.14
C LEU A 334 6.52 -3.23 28.37
N ALA A 335 6.05 -2.74 29.50
CA ALA A 335 6.85 -2.46 30.70
C ALA A 335 8.04 -1.50 30.47
N ASP A 336 7.97 -0.66 29.43
CA ASP A 336 8.97 0.38 29.15
C ASP A 336 8.63 1.67 29.89
N LYS A 337 8.92 1.68 31.19
CA LYS A 337 8.65 2.84 32.04
C LYS A 337 9.39 4.09 31.60
N GLU A 338 10.58 3.98 31.00
CA GLU A 338 11.36 5.16 30.63
C GLU A 338 10.73 5.87 29.43
N SER A 339 10.36 5.12 28.39
CA SER A 339 9.63 5.69 27.25
C SER A 339 8.25 6.19 27.66
N ALA A 340 7.55 5.46 28.55
CA ALA A 340 6.25 5.89 29.06
C ALA A 340 6.33 7.26 29.74
N ARG A 341 7.35 7.51 30.59
CA ARG A 341 7.56 8.80 31.25
C ARG A 341 7.85 9.93 30.27
N LEU A 342 8.67 9.69 29.24
CA LEU A 342 8.97 10.70 28.21
C LEU A 342 7.71 11.09 27.42
N ILE A 343 6.92 10.10 27.01
CA ILE A 343 5.66 10.31 26.29
C ILE A 343 4.65 11.03 27.18
N LEU A 344 4.51 10.59 28.44
CA LEU A 344 3.60 11.18 29.42
C LEU A 344 3.92 12.65 29.67
N ALA A 345 5.19 13.00 29.85
CA ALA A 345 5.62 14.39 30.03
C ALA A 345 5.20 15.27 28.84
N LYS A 346 5.38 14.76 27.61
CA LYS A 346 4.93 15.49 26.41
C LYS A 346 3.41 15.56 26.29
N MET A 347 2.70 14.51 26.68
CA MET A 347 1.23 14.51 26.75
C MET A 347 0.71 15.52 27.77
N GLN A 348 1.35 15.65 28.94
CA GLN A 348 0.99 16.66 29.95
C GLN A 348 1.26 18.08 29.44
N GLU A 349 2.42 18.33 28.83
CA GLU A 349 2.77 19.62 28.21
C GLU A 349 1.70 20.05 27.20
N LEU A 350 1.26 19.10 26.37
CA LEU A 350 0.22 19.32 25.37
C LEU A 350 -1.18 18.99 25.88
N GLY A 351 -1.44 18.84 27.18
CA GLY A 351 -2.75 18.58 27.77
C GLY A 351 -3.58 17.49 27.08
N CYS A 352 -2.95 16.38 26.68
CA CYS A 352 -3.60 15.22 26.06
C CYS A 352 -4.29 14.34 27.11
N ASP A 353 -5.38 13.67 26.72
CA ASP A 353 -5.99 12.64 27.55
C ASP A 353 -5.11 11.38 27.59
N VAL A 354 -4.92 10.83 28.79
CA VAL A 354 -4.11 9.63 29.07
C VAL A 354 -4.96 8.38 29.33
N ASN A 355 -6.29 8.51 29.26
CA ASN A 355 -7.25 7.47 29.62
C ASN A 355 -7.66 6.54 28.47
N GLN A 356 -6.93 6.55 27.35
CA GLN A 356 -7.17 5.61 26.25
C GLN A 356 -7.10 4.17 26.78
N ARG A 357 -8.03 3.34 26.27
CA ARG A 357 -8.16 1.93 26.60
C ARG A 357 -7.76 1.08 25.40
N ASP A 358 -7.05 -0.01 25.65
CA ASP A 358 -6.76 -1.00 24.63
C ASP A 358 -7.96 -1.93 24.38
N HIS A 359 -7.77 -2.92 23.50
CA HIS A 359 -8.76 -3.92 23.13
C HIS A 359 -9.28 -4.75 24.33
N HIS A 360 -8.55 -4.76 25.45
CA HIS A 360 -8.96 -5.42 26.68
C HIS A 360 -9.45 -4.45 27.75
N GLY A 361 -9.70 -3.19 27.37
CA GLY A 361 -10.21 -2.15 28.24
C GLY A 361 -9.18 -1.62 29.23
N MET A 362 -7.91 -2.04 29.15
CA MET A 362 -6.84 -1.63 30.06
C MET A 362 -6.32 -0.25 29.65
N THR A 363 -6.04 0.60 30.64
CA THR A 363 -5.41 1.91 30.46
C THR A 363 -3.93 1.86 30.82
N ALA A 364 -3.19 2.94 30.55
CA ALA A 364 -1.79 3.07 30.96
C ALA A 364 -1.63 2.89 32.48
N LEU A 365 -2.60 3.38 33.26
CA LEU A 365 -2.62 3.25 34.72
C LEU A 365 -2.83 1.79 35.16
N HIS A 366 -3.64 1.00 34.46
CA HIS A 366 -3.80 -0.43 34.77
C HIS A 366 -2.47 -1.18 34.60
N TRP A 367 -1.77 -0.96 33.48
CA TRP A 367 -0.48 -1.59 33.21
C TRP A 367 0.61 -1.14 34.20
N ALA A 368 0.67 0.15 34.53
CA ALA A 368 1.60 0.66 35.54
C ALA A 368 1.36 0.03 36.93
N ASN A 369 0.09 -0.18 37.32
CA ASN A 369 -0.27 -0.87 38.55
C ASN A 369 0.10 -2.35 38.52
N PHE A 370 -0.17 -3.05 37.41
CA PHE A 370 0.22 -4.45 37.22
C PHE A 370 1.73 -4.68 37.40
N TYR A 371 2.56 -3.76 36.92
CA TYR A 371 4.03 -3.84 37.06
C TYR A 371 4.57 -3.19 38.33
N HIS A 372 3.73 -2.64 39.22
CA HIS A 372 4.13 -1.91 40.42
C HIS A 372 5.13 -0.76 40.15
N PHE A 373 4.91 -0.02 39.06
CA PHE A 373 5.75 1.14 38.72
C PHE A 373 5.29 2.39 39.48
N ASP A 374 5.48 2.43 40.80
CA ASP A 374 4.92 3.45 41.70
C ASP A 374 5.18 4.90 41.29
N GLU A 375 6.37 5.21 40.76
CA GLU A 375 6.67 6.55 40.24
C GLU A 375 5.79 6.89 39.03
N LEU A 376 5.67 5.97 38.07
CA LEU A 376 4.85 6.16 36.88
C LEU A 376 3.35 6.18 37.22
N ILE A 377 2.90 5.40 38.22
CA ILE A 377 1.53 5.46 38.73
C ILE A 377 1.21 6.88 39.22
N ARG A 378 2.05 7.45 40.08
CA ARG A 378 1.87 8.82 40.58
C ARG A 378 1.89 9.86 39.46
N GLU A 379 2.81 9.71 38.50
CA GLU A 379 2.89 10.62 37.35
C GLU A 379 1.65 10.55 36.46
N LEU A 380 1.11 9.36 36.22
CA LEU A 380 -0.13 9.16 35.46
C LEU A 380 -1.34 9.77 36.18
N GLU A 381 -1.45 9.59 37.50
CA GLU A 381 -2.52 10.21 38.30
C GLU A 381 -2.44 11.74 38.25
N ILE A 382 -1.24 12.32 38.35
CA ILE A 382 -1.02 13.76 38.20
C ILE A 382 -1.41 14.24 36.79
N ALA A 383 -1.19 13.40 35.76
CA ALA A 383 -1.62 13.66 34.39
C ALA A 383 -3.13 13.50 34.16
N GLY A 384 -3.91 13.14 35.18
CA GLY A 384 -5.36 12.97 35.07
C GLY A 384 -5.82 11.58 34.65
N ALA A 385 -5.00 10.55 34.84
CA ALA A 385 -5.44 9.17 34.68
C ALA A 385 -6.53 8.81 35.70
N ASP A 386 -7.65 8.24 35.23
CA ASP A 386 -8.81 7.88 36.04
C ASP A 386 -8.66 6.44 36.60
N PRO A 387 -8.49 6.28 37.93
CA PRO A 387 -8.36 4.96 38.54
C PRO A 387 -9.66 4.15 38.57
N GLN A 388 -10.82 4.76 38.24
CA GLN A 388 -12.13 4.10 38.26
C GLN A 388 -12.50 3.43 36.94
N LEU A 389 -11.74 3.66 35.87
CA LEU A 389 -11.92 2.94 34.62
C LEU A 389 -11.71 1.44 34.83
N LYS A 390 -12.54 0.63 34.16
CA LYS A 390 -12.52 -0.83 34.31
C LYS A 390 -11.98 -1.49 33.05
N ALA A 391 -11.14 -2.50 33.20
CA ALA A 391 -10.77 -3.43 32.14
C ALA A 391 -11.97 -4.31 31.72
N ALA A 392 -11.81 -5.09 30.65
CA ALA A 392 -12.87 -5.96 30.10
C ALA A 392 -13.35 -7.03 31.10
N ASN A 393 -12.50 -7.42 32.04
CA ASN A 393 -12.84 -8.33 33.15
C ASN A 393 -13.56 -7.61 34.33
N GLY A 394 -13.87 -6.32 34.20
CA GLY A 394 -14.54 -5.50 35.19
C GLY A 394 -13.66 -4.98 36.33
N LYS A 395 -12.34 -5.20 36.27
CA LYS A 395 -11.38 -4.81 37.30
C LYS A 395 -10.81 -3.40 37.05
N THR A 396 -10.60 -2.65 38.13
CA THR A 396 -9.94 -1.33 38.12
C THR A 396 -8.43 -1.48 38.29
N CYS A 397 -7.66 -0.39 38.12
CA CYS A 397 -6.21 -0.44 38.32
C CYS A 397 -5.80 -0.85 39.75
N GLU A 398 -6.60 -0.53 40.76
CA GLU A 398 -6.38 -0.95 42.15
C GLU A 398 -6.32 -2.48 42.28
N TYR A 399 -7.18 -3.22 41.58
CA TYR A 399 -7.13 -4.67 41.57
C TYR A 399 -5.79 -5.19 41.04
N PHE A 400 -5.29 -4.61 39.95
CA PHE A 400 -4.01 -5.02 39.37
C PHE A 400 -2.81 -4.67 40.24
N TYR A 401 -2.95 -3.75 41.19
CA TYR A 401 -1.92 -3.47 42.20
C TYR A 401 -1.99 -4.43 43.39
N GLN A 402 -3.19 -4.70 43.89
CA GLN A 402 -3.39 -5.47 45.13
C GLN A 402 -3.40 -6.98 44.91
N HIS A 403 -3.78 -7.44 43.72
CA HIS A 403 -3.89 -8.85 43.42
C HIS A 403 -2.50 -9.48 43.25
N GLN A 404 -2.19 -10.46 44.08
CA GLN A 404 -0.96 -11.24 43.93
C GLN A 404 -1.10 -12.19 42.73
N PHE A 405 -0.60 -11.76 41.57
CA PHE A 405 -0.61 -12.57 40.36
C PHE A 405 0.26 -13.82 40.52
N THR A 406 -0.31 -14.96 40.15
CA THR A 406 0.34 -16.27 40.18
C THR A 406 0.31 -16.90 38.79
N LEU A 407 0.95 -18.06 38.64
CA LEU A 407 0.86 -18.85 37.40
C LEU A 407 -0.58 -19.28 37.04
N LYS A 408 -1.54 -19.23 37.97
CA LYS A 408 -2.94 -19.57 37.69
C LYS A 408 -3.64 -18.48 36.89
N ASP A 409 -3.28 -17.22 37.12
CA ASP A 409 -3.86 -16.06 36.45
C ASP A 409 -3.41 -16.01 34.97
N LEU A 410 -2.16 -16.42 34.72
CA LEU A 410 -1.58 -16.55 33.39
C LEU A 410 -1.80 -17.96 32.80
N LYS A 411 -2.97 -18.55 33.00
CA LYS A 411 -3.34 -19.87 32.44
C LYS A 411 -4.07 -19.69 31.10
N LEU A 412 -3.82 -20.59 30.15
CA LEU A 412 -4.57 -20.70 28.90
C LEU A 412 -6.00 -21.20 29.13
N ASN A 413 -6.97 -20.60 28.43
CA ASN A 413 -8.34 -21.10 28.40
C ASN A 413 -8.48 -22.27 27.41
N GLY A 414 -8.56 -23.50 27.94
CA GLY A 414 -9.40 -24.60 27.44
C GLY A 414 -9.13 -25.28 26.08
N GLN A 415 -8.32 -24.76 25.14
CA GLN A 415 -8.05 -25.42 23.84
C GLN A 415 -6.63 -25.16 23.30
N GLU A 416 -6.22 -25.95 22.30
CA GLU A 416 -4.97 -25.79 21.53
C GLU A 416 -4.88 -24.38 20.90
N ILE A 417 -3.65 -23.88 20.79
CA ILE A 417 -3.34 -22.59 20.15
C ILE A 417 -3.63 -22.74 18.65
N ILE A 418 -4.78 -22.23 18.19
CA ILE A 418 -5.10 -22.13 16.76
C ILE A 418 -4.93 -20.66 16.35
N ASP A 419 -4.27 -20.45 15.20
CA ASP A 419 -3.84 -19.17 14.63
C ASP A 419 -4.69 -17.95 15.05
N GLY A 420 -4.13 -17.09 15.91
CA GLY A 420 -4.69 -15.78 16.26
C GLY A 420 -5.75 -15.75 17.36
N GLU A 421 -6.26 -16.89 17.83
CA GLU A 421 -7.33 -16.94 18.85
C GLU A 421 -6.91 -17.75 20.08
N PHE A 422 -6.01 -17.19 20.89
CA PHE A 422 -5.81 -17.67 22.25
C PHE A 422 -6.16 -16.57 23.26
N LYS A 423 -6.67 -16.98 24.42
CA LYS A 423 -6.99 -16.07 25.52
C LYS A 423 -6.49 -16.66 26.82
N LEU A 424 -5.95 -15.79 27.67
CA LEU A 424 -5.70 -16.16 29.05
C LEU A 424 -7.04 -16.25 29.81
N SER A 425 -7.03 -16.98 30.92
CA SER A 425 -8.14 -16.98 31.89
C SER A 425 -8.51 -15.55 32.27
N ASP A 426 -7.51 -14.74 32.60
CA ASP A 426 -7.68 -13.30 32.70
C ASP A 426 -7.44 -12.65 31.33
N CYS A 427 -8.54 -12.41 30.60
CA CYS A 427 -8.47 -11.83 29.27
C CYS A 427 -7.73 -10.48 29.23
N ALA A 428 -7.72 -9.71 30.33
CA ALA A 428 -7.04 -8.42 30.41
C ALA A 428 -5.52 -8.51 30.29
N LEU A 429 -4.94 -9.68 30.61
CA LEU A 429 -3.50 -9.93 30.55
C LEU A 429 -3.06 -10.63 29.26
N THR A 430 -3.98 -10.88 28.32
CA THR A 430 -3.69 -11.68 27.11
C THR A 430 -2.57 -11.05 26.28
N ASP A 431 -2.52 -9.72 26.22
CA ASP A 431 -1.53 -8.97 25.44
C ASP A 431 -0.08 -9.18 25.89
N ILE A 432 0.18 -9.52 27.17
CA ILE A 432 1.53 -9.83 27.67
C ILE A 432 2.18 -10.91 26.80
N ALA A 433 1.36 -11.84 26.32
CA ALA A 433 1.82 -13.02 25.66
C ALA A 433 2.26 -12.77 24.20
N PHE A 434 1.73 -11.71 23.57
CA PHE A 434 2.16 -11.25 22.24
C PHE A 434 3.42 -10.38 22.29
N HIS A 435 3.71 -9.79 23.45
CA HIS A 435 4.78 -8.79 23.62
C HIS A 435 5.91 -9.27 24.53
N MET A 436 6.01 -10.58 24.76
CA MET A 436 6.81 -11.09 25.85
C MET A 436 8.31 -10.83 25.70
N ASP A 437 8.84 -10.91 24.49
CA ASP A 437 10.21 -10.55 24.18
C ASP A 437 10.55 -9.14 24.71
N LYS A 438 9.72 -8.17 24.35
CA LYS A 438 9.91 -6.76 24.70
C LYS A 438 9.72 -6.54 26.20
N ILE A 439 8.67 -7.12 26.80
CA ILE A 439 8.45 -7.07 28.25
C ILE A 439 9.63 -7.69 29.00
N ALA A 440 10.13 -8.84 28.58
CA ALA A 440 11.25 -9.52 29.21
C ALA A 440 12.55 -8.71 29.12
N LEU A 441 12.80 -8.03 27.99
CA LEU A 441 13.94 -7.13 27.82
C LEU A 441 13.83 -5.89 28.71
N ASN A 442 12.67 -5.23 28.70
CA ASN A 442 12.43 -4.01 29.48
C ASN A 442 12.51 -4.26 30.99
N LEU A 443 12.02 -5.41 31.45
CA LEU A 443 12.13 -5.87 32.84
C LEU A 443 13.48 -6.53 33.17
N LYS A 444 14.40 -6.63 32.20
CA LYS A 444 15.73 -7.26 32.36
C LYS A 444 15.67 -8.72 32.83
N LEU A 445 14.66 -9.46 32.38
CA LEU A 445 14.48 -10.90 32.66
C LEU A 445 15.31 -11.80 31.72
N THR A 446 15.88 -11.20 30.67
CA THR A 446 16.68 -11.85 29.63
C THR A 446 17.48 -10.83 28.82
N THR A 447 18.29 -11.28 27.86
CA THR A 447 19.06 -10.44 26.93
C THR A 447 18.63 -10.64 25.48
N PRO A 448 18.92 -9.68 24.56
CA PRO A 448 18.60 -9.83 23.15
C PRO A 448 19.20 -11.10 22.52
N SER A 449 20.44 -11.43 22.90
CA SER A 449 21.12 -12.64 22.42
C SER A 449 20.41 -13.92 22.86
N GLU A 450 19.92 -13.97 24.10
CA GLU A 450 19.17 -15.13 24.61
C GLU A 450 17.83 -15.29 23.90
N ILE A 451 17.11 -14.20 23.60
CA ILE A 451 15.85 -14.25 22.84
C ILE A 451 16.11 -14.70 21.42
N ALA A 452 17.11 -14.12 20.74
CA ALA A 452 17.46 -14.48 19.38
C ALA A 452 17.86 -15.96 19.28
N GLU A 453 18.68 -16.45 20.20
CA GLU A 453 19.05 -17.86 20.27
C GLU A 453 17.85 -18.76 20.57
N LEU A 454 16.95 -18.31 21.46
CA LEU A 454 15.73 -19.05 21.79
C LEU A 454 14.83 -19.22 20.56
N TYR A 455 14.62 -18.16 19.78
CA TYR A 455 13.80 -18.21 18.57
C TYR A 455 14.50 -18.98 17.45
N ALA A 456 15.81 -18.83 17.28
CA ALA A 456 16.58 -19.58 16.28
C ALA A 456 16.56 -21.10 16.52
N ARG A 457 16.41 -21.54 17.77
CA ARG A 457 16.33 -22.97 18.12
C ARG A 457 14.94 -23.60 17.91
N ASP A 458 13.91 -22.79 17.67
CA ASP A 458 12.54 -23.26 17.43
C ASP A 458 12.11 -22.91 16.01
N GLU A 459 12.06 -23.91 15.12
CA GLU A 459 11.74 -23.72 13.70
C GLU A 459 10.39 -23.01 13.49
N MET A 460 9.41 -23.26 14.36
CA MET A 460 8.09 -22.67 14.22
C MET A 460 8.05 -21.23 14.75
N ALA A 461 8.81 -20.89 15.79
CA ALA A 461 8.95 -19.52 16.28
C ALA A 461 9.65 -18.57 15.28
N GLN A 462 10.43 -19.13 14.35
CA GLN A 462 11.00 -18.37 13.22
C GLN A 462 9.94 -18.00 12.16
N ILE A 463 8.86 -18.78 12.07
CA ILE A 463 7.86 -18.64 11.01
C ILE A 463 6.57 -18.00 11.54
N ARG A 464 6.20 -18.24 12.82
CA ARG A 464 4.91 -17.84 13.40
C ARG A 464 5.07 -17.14 14.75
N SER A 465 4.41 -15.99 14.88
CA SER A 465 4.32 -15.24 16.15
C SER A 465 3.60 -16.02 17.26
N SER A 466 2.62 -16.86 16.92
CA SER A 466 1.91 -17.75 17.87
C SER A 466 2.81 -18.78 18.55
N ASN A 467 3.93 -19.15 17.92
CA ASN A 467 4.94 -20.01 18.55
C ASN A 467 5.83 -19.23 19.52
N ARG A 468 6.10 -17.94 19.27
CA ARG A 468 6.79 -17.06 20.23
C ARG A 468 5.97 -16.90 21.51
N PHE A 469 4.65 -16.87 21.40
CA PHE A 469 3.72 -16.95 22.54
C PHE A 469 3.93 -18.23 23.37
N TYR A 470 4.06 -19.40 22.74
CA TYR A 470 4.29 -20.65 23.49
C TYR A 470 5.59 -20.57 24.30
N LEU A 471 6.60 -19.87 23.77
CA LEU A 471 7.86 -19.63 24.47
C LEU A 471 7.71 -18.74 25.71
N PHE A 472 6.80 -17.75 25.70
CA PHE A 472 6.39 -17.04 26.93
C PHE A 472 5.91 -18.03 27.98
N PHE A 473 4.95 -18.88 27.63
CA PHE A 473 4.35 -19.86 28.54
C PHE A 473 5.37 -20.85 29.11
N LYS A 474 6.34 -21.24 28.29
CA LYS A 474 7.36 -22.22 28.70
C LYS A 474 8.44 -21.60 29.58
N LEU A 475 8.95 -20.43 29.22
CA LEU A 475 10.20 -19.90 29.78
C LEU A 475 10.04 -18.63 30.58
N PHE A 476 9.18 -17.72 30.13
CA PHE A 476 9.17 -16.37 30.68
C PHE A 476 8.03 -16.10 31.66
N ARG A 477 6.88 -16.80 31.60
CA ARG A 477 5.80 -16.63 32.60
C ARG A 477 6.28 -16.86 34.05
N PRO A 478 7.12 -17.86 34.38
CA PRO A 478 7.56 -18.04 35.77
C PRO A 478 8.56 -16.96 36.18
N LYS A 479 9.38 -16.48 35.24
CA LYS A 479 10.29 -15.35 35.47
C LYS A 479 9.51 -14.06 35.77
N LEU A 480 8.43 -13.81 35.02
CA LEU A 480 7.55 -12.66 35.24
C LEU A 480 6.87 -12.73 36.61
N ILE A 481 6.29 -13.89 36.98
CA ILE A 481 5.66 -14.06 38.30
C ILE A 481 6.66 -13.84 39.44
N ASN A 482 7.85 -14.46 39.38
CA ASN A 482 8.90 -14.25 40.38
C ASN A 482 9.36 -12.78 40.44
N TRP A 483 9.39 -12.09 39.30
CA TRP A 483 9.69 -10.66 39.27
C TRP A 483 8.61 -9.81 39.95
N LEU A 484 7.33 -10.11 39.71
CA LEU A 484 6.18 -9.45 40.36
C LEU A 484 6.15 -9.71 41.86
N GLU A 485 6.42 -10.93 42.31
CA GLU A 485 6.54 -11.28 43.74
C GLU A 485 7.60 -10.41 44.43
N LYS A 486 8.78 -10.25 43.79
CA LYS A 486 9.84 -9.39 44.33
C LYS A 486 9.46 -7.92 44.40
N GLN A 487 8.64 -7.41 43.47
CA GLN A 487 8.16 -6.02 43.57
C GLN A 487 7.26 -5.83 44.79
N ASN A 488 6.43 -6.83 45.10
CA ASN A 488 5.55 -6.81 46.29
C ASN A 488 6.33 -6.88 47.62
N ASP A 489 7.48 -7.55 47.63
CA ASP A 489 8.32 -7.69 48.84
C ASP A 489 9.21 -6.46 49.12
N LEU A 490 9.35 -5.54 48.16
CA LEU A 490 10.36 -4.48 48.22
C LEU A 490 10.02 -3.27 49.11
N GLU A 491 8.80 -3.04 49.62
CA GLU A 491 8.53 -2.06 50.71
C GLU A 491 7.07 -2.08 51.26
N PRO A 492 6.79 -1.49 52.45
CA PRO A 492 5.58 -1.76 53.25
C PRO A 492 4.33 -1.14 52.64
N GLN A 493 3.19 -1.80 52.84
CA GLN A 493 1.85 -1.37 52.45
C GLN A 493 1.55 0.08 52.86
N VAL A 494 1.93 1.04 52.03
CA VAL A 494 1.42 2.41 52.10
C VAL A 494 -0.04 2.29 51.71
N THR A 495 -0.92 2.55 52.68
CA THR A 495 -2.35 2.52 52.49
C THR A 495 -2.69 3.57 51.43
N TYR A 496 -2.90 3.13 50.18
CA TYR A 496 -3.41 3.96 49.10
C TYR A 496 -4.76 4.52 49.53
N ARG A 497 -4.77 5.76 50.02
CA ARG A 497 -6.02 6.50 50.23
C ARG A 497 -6.42 7.08 48.89
N PHE A 498 -7.22 6.34 48.13
CA PHE A 498 -8.02 6.94 47.08
C PHE A 498 -8.83 8.08 47.70
N SER A 499 -8.55 9.32 47.31
CA SER A 499 -9.30 10.50 47.70
C SER A 499 -10.65 10.54 47.00
N GLY A 500 -11.51 9.58 47.35
CA GLY A 500 -12.94 9.67 47.07
C GLY A 500 -13.56 10.74 47.95
N GLN A 501 -13.74 11.96 47.41
CA GLN A 501 -14.70 12.90 47.96
C GLN A 501 -16.09 12.26 47.88
N SER A 502 -16.51 11.67 49.00
CA SER A 502 -17.91 11.40 49.28
C SER A 502 -18.57 12.74 49.57
N SER A 503 -19.17 13.35 48.54
CA SER A 503 -20.21 14.34 48.75
C SER A 503 -21.48 13.60 49.14
N SER A 504 -21.73 13.56 50.44
CA SER A 504 -23.03 13.22 51.03
C SER A 504 -23.53 14.43 51.78
N ALA A 505 -24.55 15.08 51.21
CA ALA A 505 -25.66 15.84 51.80
C ALA A 505 -26.27 16.74 50.73
#